data_AF-A0A2P4Z553-F1
#
_entry.id   AF-A0A2P4Z553-F1
#
_cell.length_a   1.000
_cell.length_b   1.000
_cell.length_c   1.000
_cell.angle_alpha   90.00
_cell.angle_beta   90.00
_cell.angle_gamma   90.00
#
_symmetry.space_group_name_H-M   'P 1'
#
loop_
_entity.id
_entity.type
_entity.pdbx_description
1 polymer ?
#
loop_
_entity_poly.entity_id
_entity_poly.type
_entity_poly.pdbx_seq_one_letter_code
_entity_poly.pdbx_strand_id
1 'polypeptide(L)'
;MKISIEICITLISCFIILILSFQFNTVYSESAKPIDEDLVSSVSPNLGIESSEIENKLLVTTRRSSFDSMVAKSFRERRESSKSSETSLSSKEEDIINIEKEIETNLFREVVSVVLMEFEAFVFKSGYLFLTNFWLDMRSNFDNIDIVKGLIDFWGGEESEDLYPSLVSFFYKENMKRLKMHLYPAFDKRPKPKKKLLKDFFYNAYRLTCQDSRKSLAILILIFQKQVNFIYASYLLFLISCSHKDFYQMEFVEIFQLILHNTDFAENKIISIADQNVETFIQFFKKKLKIDNNNLPSNNEIKILNPLNMHRIDFEIFGLNFCESLLEISILKNVIFLYNYLIFLFGSRFSKPEEVLIATDIFKFASSSAKTTTEIIAMLLFDESTFTSLKSKMFLLHGADISSLKNRFKECIQKIDSYRELNGIKFLTDYQEKSTRPNHPSKLVKNRLRSKFAFFT
;
A
#
# COMPACT_ATOMS: atom_id res chain seq x y z
N MET A 1 24.66 -44.96 -16.03
CA MET A 1 24.54 -44.13 -14.80
C MET A 1 24.11 -42.68 -15.04
N LYS A 2 24.46 -41.99 -16.15
CA LYS A 2 24.03 -40.58 -16.38
C LYS A 2 22.52 -40.39 -16.62
N ILE A 3 21.86 -41.34 -17.28
CA ILE A 3 20.41 -41.29 -17.58
C ILE A 3 19.56 -41.31 -16.30
N SER A 4 20.04 -41.93 -15.22
CA SER A 4 19.32 -41.99 -13.94
C SER A 4 19.26 -40.65 -13.21
N ILE A 5 20.27 -39.79 -13.41
CA ILE A 5 20.37 -38.52 -12.68
C ILE A 5 19.46 -37.47 -13.33
N GLU A 6 19.39 -37.40 -14.66
CA GLU A 6 18.48 -36.50 -15.37
C GLU A 6 17.01 -36.85 -15.09
N ILE A 7 16.68 -38.14 -15.01
CA ILE A 7 15.33 -38.59 -14.64
C ILE A 7 14.99 -38.18 -13.19
N CYS A 8 15.94 -38.33 -12.25
CA CYS A 8 15.74 -37.89 -10.87
C CYS A 8 15.58 -36.36 -10.76
N ILE A 9 16.37 -35.57 -11.48
CA ILE A 9 16.25 -34.10 -11.47
C ILE A 9 14.91 -33.65 -12.07
N THR A 10 14.46 -34.32 -13.13
CA THR A 10 13.17 -34.03 -13.76
C THR A 10 12.01 -34.41 -12.84
N LEU A 11 12.09 -35.56 -12.15
CA LEU A 11 11.09 -35.99 -11.18
C LEU A 11 11.02 -35.05 -9.97
N ILE A 12 12.17 -34.62 -9.44
CA ILE A 12 12.23 -33.66 -8.33
C ILE A 12 11.64 -32.30 -8.76
N SER A 13 11.94 -31.83 -9.97
CA SER A 13 11.38 -30.59 -10.50
C SER A 13 9.86 -30.68 -10.69
N CYS A 14 9.36 -31.79 -11.25
CA CYS A 14 7.92 -32.03 -11.36
C CYS A 14 7.24 -32.13 -9.98
N PHE A 15 7.90 -32.73 -8.99
CA PHE A 15 7.36 -32.85 -7.63
C PHE A 15 7.32 -31.50 -6.91
N ILE A 16 8.35 -30.65 -7.09
CA ILE A 16 8.37 -29.27 -6.58
C ILE A 16 7.27 -28.44 -7.24
N ILE A 17 7.09 -28.56 -8.56
CA ILE A 17 6.01 -27.88 -9.28
C ILE A 17 4.64 -28.35 -8.78
N LEU A 18 4.44 -29.65 -8.54
CA LEU A 18 3.20 -30.20 -8.00
C LEU A 18 2.90 -29.72 -6.58
N ILE A 19 3.92 -29.65 -5.70
CA ILE A 19 3.78 -29.12 -4.34
C ILE A 19 3.45 -27.62 -4.39
N LEU A 20 4.13 -26.86 -5.24
CA LEU A 20 3.83 -25.44 -5.45
C LEU A 20 2.40 -25.27 -5.99
N SER A 21 1.97 -26.06 -6.98
CA SER A 21 0.59 -26.04 -7.49
C SER A 21 -0.45 -26.44 -6.43
N PHE A 22 -0.13 -27.36 -5.52
CA PHE A 22 -1.02 -27.73 -4.41
C PHE A 22 -1.10 -26.64 -3.33
N GLN A 23 0.01 -25.96 -3.02
CA GLN A 23 0.00 -24.80 -2.13
C GLN A 23 -0.70 -23.59 -2.76
N PHE A 24 -0.58 -23.40 -4.08
CA PHE A 24 -1.36 -22.42 -4.81
C PHE A 24 -2.86 -22.76 -4.82
N ASN A 25 -3.27 -24.02 -5.05
CA ASN A 25 -4.69 -24.39 -5.04
C ASN A 25 -5.34 -24.42 -3.66
N THR A 26 -4.58 -24.63 -2.58
CA THR A 26 -5.12 -24.54 -1.21
C THR A 26 -5.30 -23.10 -0.75
N VAL A 27 -4.50 -22.15 -1.26
CA VAL A 27 -4.70 -20.71 -1.04
C VAL A 27 -5.78 -20.12 -1.98
N TYR A 28 -5.99 -20.70 -3.16
CA TYR A 28 -6.98 -20.21 -4.14
C TYR A 28 -8.35 -20.91 -4.11
N SER A 29 -8.52 -22.07 -3.47
CA SER A 29 -9.83 -22.76 -3.44
C SER A 29 -10.86 -22.17 -2.45
N GLU A 30 -10.48 -21.22 -1.60
CA GLU A 30 -11.44 -20.35 -0.88
C GLU A 30 -11.89 -19.12 -1.70
N SER A 31 -11.31 -18.89 -2.88
CA SER A 31 -11.57 -17.69 -3.70
C SER A 31 -12.40 -17.95 -4.97
N ALA A 32 -12.73 -19.20 -5.28
CA ALA A 32 -13.53 -19.55 -6.46
C ALA A 32 -14.54 -20.66 -6.16
N LYS A 33 -15.66 -20.28 -5.54
CA LYS A 33 -16.94 -20.97 -5.79
C LYS A 33 -17.93 -19.94 -6.33
N PRO A 34 -18.64 -20.24 -7.43
CA PRO A 34 -19.79 -19.45 -7.85
C PRO A 34 -20.86 -19.52 -6.75
N ILE A 35 -21.62 -18.43 -6.65
CA ILE A 35 -22.76 -18.29 -5.76
C ILE A 35 -23.85 -19.20 -6.32
N ASP A 36 -24.02 -20.37 -5.71
CA ASP A 36 -25.27 -21.11 -5.82
C ASP A 36 -26.11 -20.89 -4.56
N GLU A 37 -27.39 -20.73 -4.86
CA GLU A 37 -28.52 -20.52 -3.97
C GLU A 37 -28.65 -21.66 -2.95
N ASP A 38 -28.87 -21.31 -1.69
CA ASP A 38 -29.94 -21.94 -0.94
C ASP A 38 -30.44 -20.99 0.16
N LEU A 39 -31.63 -20.49 -0.12
CA LEU A 39 -32.46 -19.63 0.70
C LEU A 39 -33.60 -20.50 1.21
N VAL A 40 -33.59 -20.90 2.48
CA VAL A 40 -34.83 -21.33 3.15
C VAL A 40 -34.88 -20.80 4.58
N SER A 41 -35.76 -19.80 4.72
CA SER A 41 -36.60 -19.41 5.86
C SER A 41 -36.23 -19.85 7.29
N SER A 42 -36.18 -18.86 8.19
CA SER A 42 -37.18 -18.80 9.27
C SER A 42 -37.38 -17.36 9.74
N VAL A 43 -38.63 -17.08 10.13
CA VAL A 43 -39.29 -15.78 10.19
C VAL A 43 -39.48 -15.36 11.65
N SER A 44 -38.97 -14.16 12.00
CA SER A 44 -39.52 -13.18 12.97
C SER A 44 -39.54 -13.53 14.49
N PRO A 45 -39.94 -12.59 15.38
CA PRO A 45 -39.41 -11.24 15.61
C PRO A 45 -39.20 -10.97 17.13
N ASN A 46 -38.51 -9.88 17.49
CA ASN A 46 -39.10 -8.87 18.38
C ASN A 46 -38.16 -7.68 18.62
N LEU A 47 -38.76 -6.50 18.48
CA LEU A 47 -38.27 -5.21 18.94
C LEU A 47 -38.21 -5.17 20.46
N GLY A 48 -37.25 -4.39 20.97
CA GLY A 48 -37.21 -3.93 22.34
C GLY A 48 -36.17 -2.81 22.44
N ILE A 49 -36.60 -1.59 22.16
CA ILE A 49 -35.88 -0.36 22.48
C ILE A 49 -35.94 -0.20 24.00
N GLU A 50 -34.78 -0.13 24.67
CA GLU A 50 -34.68 0.60 25.92
C GLU A 50 -33.30 1.27 26.02
N SER A 51 -33.38 2.59 26.16
CA SER A 51 -32.32 3.52 26.48
C SER A 51 -31.80 3.29 27.90
N SER A 52 -30.49 3.28 28.10
CA SER A 52 -29.92 3.76 29.37
C SER A 52 -28.56 4.40 29.13
N GLU A 53 -28.49 5.67 29.55
CA GLU A 53 -27.25 6.38 29.87
C GLU A 53 -26.43 5.54 30.85
N ILE A 54 -25.16 5.31 30.52
CA ILE A 54 -24.14 4.97 31.52
C ILE A 54 -22.95 5.88 31.27
N GLU A 55 -22.83 6.88 32.16
CA GLU A 55 -21.60 7.62 32.44
C GLU A 55 -20.42 6.66 32.56
N ASN A 56 -19.35 6.89 31.79
CA ASN A 56 -18.06 6.23 32.01
C ASN A 56 -17.02 7.28 32.39
N LYS A 57 -16.99 7.60 33.69
CA LYS A 57 -15.78 8.07 34.38
C LYS A 57 -14.95 6.85 34.78
N LEU A 58 -13.64 6.95 34.52
CA LEU A 58 -12.55 6.27 35.23
C LEU A 58 -12.36 4.75 34.97
N LEU A 59 -11.28 4.42 34.26
CA LEU A 59 -10.39 3.30 34.57
C LEU A 59 -9.06 3.47 33.80
N VAL A 60 -8.19 4.32 34.36
CA VAL A 60 -6.79 4.54 33.93
C VAL A 60 -5.82 3.62 34.69
N THR A 61 -6.30 2.69 35.51
CA THR A 61 -5.50 2.08 36.58
C THR A 61 -5.09 0.61 36.36
N THR A 62 -4.79 0.16 35.13
CA THR A 62 -4.46 -1.27 34.92
C THR A 62 -3.34 -1.60 33.93
N ARG A 63 -2.44 -0.67 33.58
CA ARG A 63 -1.38 -0.95 32.58
C ARG A 63 0.09 -0.83 33.03
N ARG A 64 0.38 -0.38 34.26
CA ARG A 64 1.77 -0.32 34.77
C ARG A 64 2.43 -1.70 34.95
N SER A 65 1.66 -2.75 35.29
CA SER A 65 2.26 -3.98 35.82
C SER A 65 2.90 -4.93 34.79
N SER A 66 2.54 -4.87 33.51
CA SER A 66 3.10 -5.80 32.50
C SER A 66 4.47 -5.36 31.99
N PHE A 67 4.71 -4.06 31.90
CA PHE A 67 5.99 -3.50 31.49
C PHE A 67 7.02 -3.53 32.62
N ASP A 68 6.62 -3.16 33.85
CA ASP A 68 7.46 -3.30 35.06
C ASP A 68 7.97 -4.75 35.23
N SER A 69 7.18 -5.75 34.84
CA SER A 69 7.53 -7.17 34.85
C SER A 69 8.59 -7.55 33.79
N MET A 70 8.52 -6.95 32.60
CA MET A 70 9.46 -7.23 31.50
C MET A 70 10.79 -6.51 31.72
N VAL A 71 10.73 -5.26 32.21
CA VAL A 71 11.86 -4.51 32.75
C VAL A 71 12.50 -5.31 33.89
N ALA A 72 11.73 -5.75 34.89
CA ALA A 72 12.27 -6.56 35.98
C ALA A 72 12.90 -7.89 35.53
N LYS A 73 12.42 -8.52 34.44
CA LYS A 73 13.00 -9.73 33.86
C LYS A 73 14.34 -9.49 33.17
N SER A 74 14.45 -8.46 32.32
CA SER A 74 15.72 -8.10 31.66
C SER A 74 16.77 -7.61 32.67
N PHE A 75 16.31 -6.97 33.77
CA PHE A 75 17.16 -6.59 34.89
C PHE A 75 17.56 -7.76 35.81
N ARG A 76 16.81 -8.86 35.85
CA ARG A 76 17.15 -10.06 36.64
C ARG A 76 18.27 -10.87 36.00
N GLU A 77 18.29 -10.98 34.67
CA GLU A 77 19.34 -11.70 33.93
C GLU A 77 20.70 -10.97 33.96
N ARG A 78 20.73 -9.65 34.19
CA ARG A 78 21.98 -8.89 34.43
C ARG A 78 22.44 -8.85 35.89
N ARG A 79 21.61 -9.25 36.86
CA ARG A 79 21.88 -9.09 38.31
C ARG A 79 22.66 -10.23 38.98
N GLU A 80 23.04 -11.28 38.26
CA GLU A 80 24.00 -12.27 38.78
C GLU A 80 25.46 -11.76 38.75
N SER A 81 25.70 -10.56 38.22
CA SER A 81 26.98 -9.87 38.42
C SER A 81 26.74 -8.41 38.84
N SER A 82 27.44 -7.96 39.88
CA SER A 82 27.43 -6.61 40.47
C SER A 82 26.30 -6.28 41.47
N LYS A 83 26.62 -6.43 42.76
CA LYS A 83 25.96 -5.74 43.87
C LYS A 83 26.60 -4.36 44.05
N SER A 84 25.87 -3.28 43.75
CA SER A 84 25.95 -2.00 44.50
C SER A 84 25.05 -0.91 43.90
N SER A 85 24.50 -0.08 44.80
CA SER A 85 23.89 1.26 44.63
C SER A 85 22.36 1.34 44.46
N GLU A 86 21.68 1.69 45.56
CA GLU A 86 20.25 2.03 45.65
C GLU A 86 19.94 3.51 45.33
N THR A 87 20.91 4.29 44.86
CA THR A 87 20.73 5.72 44.54
C THR A 87 20.69 6.01 43.04
N SER A 88 20.76 4.99 42.18
CA SER A 88 20.80 5.11 40.70
C SER A 88 19.53 4.64 39.98
N LEU A 89 18.47 4.32 40.72
CA LEU A 89 17.21 3.78 40.17
C LEU A 89 16.24 4.88 39.67
N SER A 90 16.20 6.06 40.30
CA SER A 90 15.22 7.10 39.93
C SER A 90 15.52 7.76 38.58
N SER A 91 16.79 7.95 38.20
CA SER A 91 17.15 8.55 36.90
C SER A 91 16.84 7.62 35.73
N LYS A 92 17.06 6.31 35.89
CA LYS A 92 16.78 5.31 34.84
C LYS A 92 15.29 5.10 34.60
N GLU A 93 14.47 5.19 35.65
CA GLU A 93 13.01 5.13 35.52
C GLU A 93 12.47 6.38 34.80
N GLU A 94 13.00 7.56 35.12
CA GLU A 94 12.67 8.81 34.40
C GLU A 94 13.07 8.75 32.92
N ASP A 95 14.25 8.21 32.61
CA ASP A 95 14.72 8.02 31.23
C ASP A 95 13.78 7.11 30.42
N ILE A 96 13.32 5.99 31.01
CA ILE A 96 12.38 5.07 30.36
C ILE A 96 11.03 5.75 30.10
N ILE A 97 10.51 6.51 31.07
CA ILE A 97 9.25 7.27 30.90
C ILE A 97 9.38 8.30 29.77
N ASN A 98 10.53 8.95 29.63
CA ASN A 98 10.78 9.90 28.56
C ASN A 98 10.81 9.22 27.19
N ILE A 99 11.48 8.06 27.10
CA ILE A 99 11.50 7.23 25.89
C ILE A 99 10.08 6.79 25.50
N GLU A 100 9.27 6.30 26.45
CA GLU A 100 7.89 5.90 26.17
C GLU A 100 7.04 7.05 25.63
N LYS A 101 7.19 8.25 26.20
CA LYS A 101 6.50 9.46 25.70
C LYS A 101 6.97 9.87 24.31
N GLU A 102 8.26 9.75 24.02
CA GLU A 102 8.81 10.02 22.68
C GLU A 102 8.21 9.05 21.66
N ILE A 103 8.22 7.75 21.96
CA ILE A 103 7.63 6.68 21.14
C ILE A 103 6.14 6.97 20.92
N GLU A 104 5.39 7.24 21.99
CA GLU A 104 3.98 7.57 21.91
C GLU A 104 3.74 8.78 21.00
N THR A 105 4.45 9.88 21.24
CA THR A 105 4.28 11.13 20.47
C THR A 105 4.53 10.91 18.98
N ASN A 106 5.64 10.26 18.64
CA ASN A 106 5.99 9.96 17.25
C ASN A 106 4.96 9.03 16.59
N LEU A 107 4.57 7.93 17.24
CA LEU A 107 3.65 6.97 16.67
C LEU A 107 2.23 7.52 16.48
N PHE A 108 1.75 8.38 17.39
CA PHE A 108 0.45 9.04 17.23
C PHE A 108 0.49 10.14 16.17
N ARG A 109 1.58 10.93 16.11
CA ARG A 109 1.79 11.96 15.08
C ARG A 109 1.80 11.34 13.68
N GLU A 110 2.51 10.22 13.53
CA GLU A 110 2.69 9.52 12.27
C GLU A 110 1.72 8.34 12.06
N VAL A 111 0.56 8.33 12.74
CA VAL A 111 -0.39 7.20 12.69
C VAL A 111 -0.80 6.78 11.27
N VAL A 112 -0.95 7.74 10.35
CA VAL A 112 -1.25 7.47 8.94
C VAL A 112 -0.11 6.70 8.29
N SER A 113 1.12 7.18 8.47
CA SER A 113 2.35 6.55 7.98
C SER A 113 2.50 5.13 8.56
N VAL A 114 2.29 4.95 9.87
CA VAL A 114 2.35 3.63 10.53
C VAL A 114 1.36 2.63 9.93
N VAL A 115 0.10 3.04 9.69
CA VAL A 115 -0.93 2.17 9.10
C VAL A 115 -0.58 1.78 7.66
N LEU A 116 -0.08 2.73 6.87
CA LEU A 116 0.32 2.48 5.48
C LEU A 116 1.55 1.58 5.42
N MET A 117 2.55 1.83 6.26
CA MET A 117 3.75 1.00 6.36
C MET A 117 3.41 -0.43 6.77
N GLU A 118 2.55 -0.64 7.77
CA GLU A 118 2.11 -2.00 8.15
C GLU A 118 1.46 -2.71 6.96
N PHE A 119 0.60 -2.01 6.22
CA PHE A 119 -0.11 -2.58 5.08
C PHE A 119 0.84 -2.90 3.93
N GLU A 120 1.77 -2.02 3.61
CA GLU A 120 2.77 -2.25 2.57
C GLU A 120 3.78 -3.34 2.94
N ALA A 121 4.19 -3.42 4.21
CA ALA A 121 5.03 -4.51 4.68
C ALA A 121 4.32 -5.86 4.49
N PHE A 122 2.99 -5.90 4.64
CA PHE A 122 2.18 -7.07 4.37
C PHE A 122 2.02 -7.38 2.87
N VAL A 123 1.66 -6.38 2.06
CA VAL A 123 1.33 -6.55 0.62
C VAL A 123 2.58 -6.67 -0.26
N PHE A 124 3.59 -5.84 0.00
CA PHE A 124 4.80 -5.70 -0.82
C PHE A 124 6.09 -6.18 -0.13
N LYS A 125 6.02 -6.74 1.08
CA LYS A 125 7.23 -7.11 1.84
C LYS A 125 8.24 -5.97 1.94
N SER A 126 7.74 -4.74 2.07
CA SER A 126 8.52 -3.50 2.03
C SER A 126 9.31 -3.20 3.31
N GLY A 127 9.43 -4.16 4.25
CA GLY A 127 10.18 -3.96 5.49
C GLY A 127 11.61 -3.47 5.24
N TYR A 128 12.30 -4.07 4.26
CA TYR A 128 13.64 -3.63 3.85
C TYR A 128 13.64 -2.19 3.32
N LEU A 129 12.66 -1.79 2.49
CA LEU A 129 12.56 -0.43 1.94
C LEU A 129 12.54 0.61 3.06
N PHE A 130 11.74 0.38 4.10
CA PHE A 130 11.59 1.32 5.21
C PHE A 130 12.85 1.49 6.07
N LEU A 131 13.80 0.55 5.99
CA LEU A 131 15.08 0.62 6.68
C LEU A 131 16.21 1.19 5.80
N THR A 132 15.94 1.51 4.54
CA THR A 132 16.94 2.12 3.66
C THR A 132 17.10 3.61 3.94
N ASN A 133 18.33 4.11 3.82
CA ASN A 133 18.59 5.55 3.94
C ASN A 133 17.81 6.36 2.90
N PHE A 134 17.58 5.78 1.71
CA PHE A 134 16.78 6.42 0.67
C PHE A 134 15.35 6.69 1.13
N TRP A 135 14.65 5.69 1.69
CA TRP A 135 13.27 5.91 2.14
C TRP A 135 13.23 6.89 3.31
N LEU A 136 14.20 6.81 4.22
CA LEU A 136 14.28 7.69 5.39
C LEU A 136 14.41 9.15 4.99
N ASP A 137 15.36 9.46 4.10
CA ASP A 137 15.62 10.83 3.65
C ASP A 137 14.45 11.42 2.84
N MET A 138 13.70 10.57 2.12
CA MET A 138 12.67 11.02 1.17
C MET A 138 11.26 11.02 1.75
N ARG A 139 10.97 10.15 2.72
CA ARG A 139 9.60 9.83 3.14
C ARG A 139 9.39 9.78 4.65
N SER A 140 10.44 9.59 5.44
CA SER A 140 10.27 9.44 6.89
C SER A 140 10.02 10.79 7.55
N ASN A 141 8.94 10.85 8.31
CA ASN A 141 8.65 11.94 9.26
C ASN A 141 8.92 11.50 10.71
N PHE A 142 9.53 10.32 10.91
CA PHE A 142 9.93 9.87 12.24
C PHE A 142 11.21 10.58 12.66
N ASP A 143 11.22 11.12 13.86
CA ASP A 143 12.39 11.82 14.41
C ASP A 143 13.53 10.85 14.74
N ASN A 144 13.21 9.56 14.91
CA ASN A 144 14.13 8.52 15.32
C ASN A 144 13.90 7.23 14.50
N ILE A 145 14.96 6.78 13.81
CA ILE A 145 14.97 5.56 12.98
C ILE A 145 14.66 4.29 13.78
N ASP A 146 15.02 4.23 15.06
CA ASP A 146 14.79 3.06 15.89
C ASP A 146 13.30 2.80 16.11
N ILE A 147 12.45 3.82 15.93
CA ILE A 147 10.99 3.67 15.89
C ILE A 147 10.57 2.86 14.68
N VAL A 148 11.07 3.20 13.49
CA VAL A 148 10.78 2.46 12.27
C VAL A 148 11.30 1.03 12.40
N LYS A 149 12.54 0.85 12.86
CA LYS A 149 13.14 -0.48 13.09
C LYS A 149 12.26 -1.34 14.00
N GLY A 150 11.85 -0.82 15.17
CA GLY A 150 10.98 -1.56 16.08
C GLY A 150 9.63 -1.93 15.47
N LEU A 151 9.02 -1.06 14.66
CA LEU A 151 7.80 -1.41 13.93
C LEU A 151 8.02 -2.55 12.93
N ILE A 152 9.12 -2.51 12.16
CA ILE A 152 9.46 -3.57 11.19
C ILE A 152 9.73 -4.89 11.89
N ASP A 153 10.53 -4.89 12.96
CA ASP A 153 10.86 -6.09 13.74
C ASP A 153 9.57 -6.74 14.29
N PHE A 154 8.67 -5.92 14.87
CA PHE A 154 7.38 -6.39 15.34
C PHE A 154 6.52 -7.01 14.24
N TRP A 155 6.45 -6.41 13.05
CA TRP A 155 5.68 -6.97 11.92
C TRP A 155 6.34 -8.19 11.29
N GLY A 156 7.67 -8.27 11.31
CA GLY A 156 8.47 -9.41 10.87
C GLY A 156 8.40 -10.59 11.84
N GLY A 157 8.03 -10.35 13.10
CA GLY A 157 8.08 -11.36 14.16
C GLY A 157 9.49 -11.60 14.68
N GLU A 158 10.38 -10.64 14.49
CA GLU A 158 11.77 -10.66 14.96
C GLU A 158 11.86 -9.92 16.30
N GLU A 159 12.72 -10.40 17.19
CA GLU A 159 13.06 -9.70 18.43
C GLU A 159 14.33 -8.90 18.19
N SER A 160 14.29 -7.59 18.51
CA SER A 160 15.47 -6.74 18.42
C SER A 160 16.42 -7.00 19.58
N GLU A 161 17.70 -7.21 19.27
CA GLU A 161 18.76 -7.23 20.29
C GLU A 161 18.96 -5.86 20.95
N ASP A 162 18.64 -4.79 20.23
CA ASP A 162 18.71 -3.41 20.73
C ASP A 162 17.50 -3.08 21.62
N LEU A 163 17.75 -2.38 22.72
CA LEU A 163 16.74 -2.01 23.70
C LEU A 163 15.65 -1.10 23.11
N TYR A 164 16.02 -0.05 22.37
CA TYR A 164 15.06 0.97 21.90
C TYR A 164 14.05 0.41 20.88
N PRO A 165 14.44 -0.28 19.80
CA PRO A 165 13.48 -0.93 18.91
C PRO A 165 12.61 -1.98 19.63
N SER A 166 13.18 -2.72 20.60
CA SER A 166 12.41 -3.65 21.43
C SER A 166 11.34 -2.96 22.28
N LEU A 167 11.63 -1.78 22.84
CA LEU A 167 10.64 -0.94 23.55
C LEU A 167 9.54 -0.45 22.61
N VAL A 168 9.89 -0.05 21.38
CA VAL A 168 8.91 0.36 20.36
C VAL A 168 7.98 -0.81 20.00
N SER A 169 8.54 -1.99 19.73
CA SER A 169 7.78 -3.23 19.46
C SER A 169 6.79 -3.53 20.57
N PHE A 170 7.25 -3.47 21.83
CA PHE A 170 6.41 -3.69 23.00
C PHE A 170 5.31 -2.64 23.10
N PHE A 171 5.65 -1.35 23.00
CA PHE A 171 4.68 -0.27 23.08
C PHE A 171 3.61 -0.40 21.99
N TYR A 172 4.02 -0.66 20.73
CA TYR A 172 3.10 -0.83 19.61
C TYR A 172 2.17 -2.02 19.85
N LYS A 173 2.69 -3.16 20.32
CA LYS A 173 1.89 -4.34 20.66
C LYS A 173 0.77 -4.02 21.66
N GLU A 174 1.08 -3.29 22.72
CA GLU A 174 0.14 -2.95 23.79
C GLU A 174 -0.84 -1.82 23.42
N ASN A 175 -0.44 -0.94 22.50
CA ASN A 175 -1.18 0.28 22.15
C ASN A 175 -1.75 0.31 20.73
N MET A 176 -1.53 -0.71 19.89
CA MET A 176 -1.95 -0.73 18.48
C MET A 176 -3.43 -0.37 18.29
N LYS A 177 -4.30 -0.85 19.19
CA LYS A 177 -5.74 -0.59 19.11
C LYS A 177 -6.02 0.89 19.36
N ARG A 178 -5.43 1.45 20.42
CA ARG A 178 -5.60 2.86 20.79
C ARG A 178 -5.08 3.79 19.69
N LEU A 179 -3.91 3.47 19.15
CA LEU A 179 -3.30 4.19 18.04
C LEU A 179 -4.18 4.17 16.79
N LYS A 180 -4.64 2.99 16.34
CA LYS A 180 -5.52 2.89 15.17
C LYS A 180 -6.90 3.52 15.39
N MET A 181 -7.42 3.52 16.62
CA MET A 181 -8.64 4.23 16.98
C MET A 181 -8.52 5.75 16.89
N HIS A 182 -7.30 6.31 17.00
CA HIS A 182 -7.07 7.74 16.77
C HIS A 182 -7.40 8.15 15.33
N LEU A 183 -7.10 7.29 14.36
CA LEU A 183 -7.42 7.50 12.96
C LEU A 183 -8.85 7.04 12.59
N TYR A 184 -9.26 5.87 13.10
CA TYR A 184 -10.58 5.28 12.85
C TYR A 184 -11.20 4.75 14.15
N PRO A 185 -12.08 5.52 14.82
CA PRO A 185 -12.61 5.18 16.14
C PRO A 185 -13.35 3.83 16.23
N ALA A 186 -13.95 3.38 15.13
CA ALA A 186 -14.66 2.09 15.06
C ALA A 186 -13.74 0.89 14.73
N PHE A 187 -12.41 1.09 14.78
CA PHE A 187 -11.43 0.04 14.61
C PHE A 187 -11.59 -1.04 15.68
N ASP A 188 -11.63 -2.29 15.22
CA ASP A 188 -11.57 -3.47 16.07
C ASP A 188 -10.40 -4.34 15.61
N LYS A 189 -9.68 -4.96 16.55
CA LYS A 189 -8.61 -5.91 16.25
C LYS A 189 -9.18 -7.25 15.76
N ARG A 190 -10.41 -7.59 16.15
CA ARG A 190 -11.03 -8.87 15.80
C ARG A 190 -11.44 -8.87 14.32
N PRO A 191 -11.16 -9.95 13.56
CA PRO A 191 -11.65 -10.10 12.19
C PRO A 191 -13.17 -9.98 12.14
N LYS A 192 -13.68 -9.15 11.22
CA LYS A 192 -15.11 -8.97 11.01
C LYS A 192 -15.57 -9.75 9.76
N PRO A 193 -16.79 -10.30 9.75
CA PRO A 193 -17.34 -10.93 8.56
C PRO A 193 -17.53 -9.90 7.44
N LYS A 194 -17.45 -10.35 6.17
CA LYS A 194 -17.56 -9.49 4.97
C LYS A 194 -18.76 -8.52 5.03
N LYS A 195 -19.94 -9.01 5.44
CA LYS A 195 -21.16 -8.19 5.59
C LYS A 195 -20.98 -7.02 6.57
N LYS A 196 -20.23 -7.22 7.66
CA LYS A 196 -19.96 -6.20 8.69
C LYS A 196 -18.92 -5.19 8.19
N LEU A 197 -17.83 -5.63 7.55
CA LEU A 197 -16.85 -4.73 6.91
C LEU A 197 -17.54 -3.75 5.94
N LEU A 198 -18.47 -4.26 5.13
CA LEU A 198 -19.22 -3.44 4.17
C LEU A 198 -20.21 -2.50 4.87
N LYS A 199 -20.82 -2.90 6.01
CA LYS A 199 -21.63 -1.96 6.82
C LYS A 199 -20.74 -0.84 7.37
N ASP A 200 -19.59 -1.20 7.92
CA ASP A 200 -18.64 -0.25 8.49
C ASP A 200 -18.17 0.76 7.43
N PHE A 201 -17.88 0.32 6.20
CA PHE A 201 -17.59 1.22 5.08
C PHE A 201 -18.74 2.21 4.82
N PHE A 202 -19.97 1.70 4.63
CA PHE A 202 -21.13 2.55 4.34
C PHE A 202 -21.35 3.62 5.42
N TYR A 203 -21.30 3.23 6.70
CA TYR A 203 -21.50 4.16 7.81
C TYR A 203 -20.35 5.15 8.00
N ASN A 204 -19.15 4.87 7.47
CA ASN A 204 -17.97 5.71 7.67
C ASN A 204 -17.46 6.35 6.39
N ALA A 205 -18.21 6.29 5.28
CA ALA A 205 -17.86 6.93 4.02
C ALA A 205 -17.61 8.44 4.18
N TYR A 206 -18.33 9.11 5.09
CA TYR A 206 -18.14 10.53 5.43
C TYR A 206 -16.74 10.88 5.97
N ARG A 207 -15.96 9.89 6.40
CA ARG A 207 -14.59 10.10 6.91
C ARG A 207 -13.55 10.14 5.80
N LEU A 208 -13.91 9.74 4.58
CA LEU A 208 -13.04 9.75 3.42
C LEU A 208 -13.13 11.13 2.78
N THR A 209 -12.02 11.84 2.69
CA THR A 209 -11.95 13.19 2.13
C THR A 209 -11.20 13.17 0.81
N CYS A 210 -11.74 13.82 -0.21
CA CYS A 210 -11.10 13.97 -1.52
C CYS A 210 -9.84 14.87 -1.47
N GLN A 211 -9.56 15.53 -0.35
CA GLN A 211 -8.40 16.40 -0.17
C GLN A 211 -7.12 15.65 0.24
N ASP A 212 -7.25 14.45 0.81
CA ASP A 212 -6.13 13.65 1.30
C ASP A 212 -6.37 12.17 0.97
N SER A 213 -5.87 11.75 -0.20
CA SER A 213 -5.98 10.36 -0.64
C SER A 213 -5.19 9.39 0.23
N ARG A 214 -4.11 9.86 0.87
CA ARG A 214 -3.23 9.06 1.73
C ARG A 214 -3.93 8.69 3.03
N LYS A 215 -4.55 9.67 3.68
CA LYS A 215 -5.36 9.44 4.88
C LYS A 215 -6.59 8.58 4.58
N SER A 216 -7.25 8.82 3.44
CA SER A 216 -8.40 8.01 3.02
C SER A 216 -8.01 6.55 2.79
N LEU A 217 -6.86 6.26 2.16
CA LEU A 217 -6.32 4.91 2.02
C LEU A 217 -6.10 4.25 3.39
N ALA A 218 -5.48 4.95 4.34
CA ALA A 218 -5.25 4.43 5.68
C ALA A 218 -6.57 4.08 6.41
N ILE A 219 -7.61 4.92 6.28
CA ILE A 219 -8.94 4.63 6.83
C ILE A 219 -9.56 3.39 6.17
N LEU A 220 -9.46 3.25 4.84
CA LEU A 220 -9.97 2.07 4.13
C LEU A 220 -9.26 0.78 4.56
N ILE A 221 -7.94 0.83 4.75
CA ILE A 221 -7.16 -0.29 5.30
C ILE A 221 -7.70 -0.70 6.68
N LEU A 222 -7.99 0.27 7.55
CA LEU A 222 -8.53 0.00 8.89
C LEU A 222 -9.96 -0.53 8.86
N ILE A 223 -10.81 -0.04 7.94
CA ILE A 223 -12.18 -0.52 7.75
C ILE A 223 -12.16 -1.99 7.30
N PHE A 224 -11.34 -2.33 6.31
CA PHE A 224 -11.35 -3.65 5.67
C PHE A 224 -10.36 -4.67 6.25
N GLN A 225 -9.58 -4.30 7.28
CA GLN A 225 -8.77 -5.23 8.10
C GLN A 225 -7.95 -6.24 7.29
N LYS A 226 -7.16 -5.77 6.31
CA LYS A 226 -6.31 -6.59 5.40
C LYS A 226 -7.04 -7.40 4.32
N GLN A 227 -8.35 -7.21 4.12
CA GLN A 227 -9.06 -7.74 2.95
C GLN A 227 -8.68 -6.95 1.69
N VAL A 228 -7.54 -7.30 1.08
CA VAL A 228 -6.88 -6.54 0.00
C VAL A 228 -7.84 -6.22 -1.16
N ASN A 229 -8.69 -7.16 -1.58
CA ASN A 229 -9.63 -6.95 -2.67
C ASN A 229 -10.68 -5.86 -2.33
N PHE A 230 -11.16 -5.80 -1.08
CA PHE A 230 -12.09 -4.74 -0.68
C PHE A 230 -11.38 -3.41 -0.54
N ILE A 231 -10.14 -3.39 -0.04
CA ILE A 231 -9.32 -2.17 0.03
C ILE A 231 -9.09 -1.65 -1.40
N TYR A 232 -8.75 -2.53 -2.34
CA TYR A 232 -8.55 -2.18 -3.75
C TYR A 232 -9.83 -1.61 -4.36
N ALA A 233 -10.95 -2.33 -4.31
CA ALA A 233 -12.20 -1.91 -4.94
C ALA A 233 -12.73 -0.59 -4.34
N SER A 234 -12.69 -0.46 -3.01
CA SER A 234 -13.14 0.76 -2.34
C SER A 234 -12.20 1.95 -2.57
N TYR A 235 -10.89 1.72 -2.63
CA TYR A 235 -9.94 2.79 -2.89
C TYR A 235 -9.97 3.25 -4.35
N LEU A 236 -10.08 2.33 -5.30
CA LEU A 236 -10.27 2.67 -6.71
C LEU A 236 -11.57 3.45 -6.92
N LEU A 237 -12.67 3.02 -6.29
CA LEU A 237 -13.92 3.77 -6.29
C LEU A 237 -13.72 5.19 -5.74
N PHE A 238 -13.05 5.33 -4.59
CA PHE A 238 -12.72 6.62 -3.99
C PHE A 238 -11.89 7.50 -4.93
N LEU A 239 -10.82 6.96 -5.51
CA LEU A 239 -9.91 7.69 -6.38
C LEU A 239 -10.64 8.20 -7.63
N ILE A 240 -11.40 7.33 -8.29
CA ILE A 240 -12.18 7.68 -9.47
C ILE A 240 -13.23 8.74 -9.11
N SER A 241 -13.98 8.54 -8.02
CA SER A 241 -15.03 9.47 -7.59
C SER A 241 -14.47 10.87 -7.34
N CYS A 242 -13.39 10.97 -6.56
CA CYS A 242 -12.78 12.24 -6.19
C CYS A 242 -11.99 12.91 -7.34
N SER A 243 -11.61 12.15 -8.37
CA SER A 243 -10.89 12.67 -9.54
C SER A 243 -11.81 13.00 -10.71
N HIS A 244 -13.07 12.56 -10.70
CA HIS A 244 -13.98 12.75 -11.82
C HIS A 244 -14.36 14.23 -12.00
N LYS A 245 -14.30 14.74 -13.23
CA LYS A 245 -14.49 16.16 -13.53
C LYS A 245 -15.85 16.71 -13.09
N ASP A 246 -16.91 15.90 -13.22
CA ASP A 246 -18.27 16.29 -12.83
C ASP A 246 -18.44 16.38 -11.30
N PHE A 247 -17.50 15.83 -10.51
CA PHE A 247 -17.60 15.73 -9.05
C PHE A 247 -16.49 16.49 -8.31
N TYR A 248 -15.68 17.30 -9.01
CA TYR A 248 -14.41 17.83 -8.48
C TYR A 248 -14.53 18.72 -7.21
N GLN A 249 -15.73 19.17 -6.86
CA GLN A 249 -16.01 20.00 -5.67
C GLN A 249 -16.90 19.31 -4.63
N MET A 250 -17.26 18.05 -4.84
CA MET A 250 -18.13 17.29 -3.94
C MET A 250 -17.29 16.46 -2.97
N GLU A 251 -17.82 16.25 -1.76
CA GLU A 251 -17.21 15.32 -0.82
C GLU A 251 -17.52 13.87 -1.21
N PHE A 252 -16.63 12.93 -0.89
CA PHE A 252 -16.77 11.54 -1.32
C PHE A 252 -18.11 10.92 -0.92
N VAL A 253 -18.63 11.24 0.27
CA VAL A 253 -19.92 10.70 0.75
C VAL A 253 -21.10 11.14 -0.12
N GLU A 254 -21.08 12.37 -0.63
CA GLU A 254 -22.12 12.90 -1.51
C GLU A 254 -22.07 12.20 -2.85
N ILE A 255 -20.86 12.09 -3.43
CA ILE A 255 -20.63 11.37 -4.68
C ILE A 255 -21.06 9.91 -4.55
N PHE A 256 -20.72 9.26 -3.44
CA PHE A 256 -21.09 7.88 -3.17
C PHE A 256 -22.61 7.69 -3.09
N GLN A 257 -23.35 8.64 -2.52
CA GLN A 257 -24.82 8.61 -2.56
C GLN A 257 -25.37 8.77 -3.98
N LEU A 258 -24.82 9.68 -4.79
CA LEU A 258 -25.20 9.83 -6.20
C LEU A 258 -24.97 8.53 -6.97
N ILE A 259 -23.84 7.85 -6.74
CA ILE A 259 -23.53 6.55 -7.36
C ILE A 259 -24.54 5.50 -6.94
N LEU A 260 -24.85 5.38 -5.64
CA LEU A 260 -25.77 4.35 -5.15
C LEU A 260 -27.19 4.51 -5.70
N HIS A 261 -27.65 5.75 -5.87
CA HIS A 261 -28.98 6.06 -6.42
C HIS A 261 -28.98 6.30 -7.93
N ASN A 262 -27.82 6.19 -8.58
CA ASN A 262 -27.59 6.53 -9.98
C ASN A 262 -28.15 7.91 -10.40
N THR A 263 -28.12 8.88 -9.48
CA THR A 263 -28.53 10.27 -9.75
C THR A 263 -27.56 10.88 -10.75
N ASP A 264 -28.07 11.63 -11.74
CA ASP A 264 -27.28 12.24 -12.82
C ASP A 264 -26.38 11.25 -13.58
N PHE A 265 -26.81 9.99 -13.65
CA PHE A 265 -26.07 8.88 -14.24
C PHE A 265 -24.70 8.62 -13.58
N ALA A 266 -24.51 9.03 -12.33
CA ALA A 266 -23.22 8.94 -11.64
C ALA A 266 -22.65 7.52 -11.59
N GLU A 267 -23.49 6.49 -11.40
CA GLU A 267 -23.06 5.09 -11.42
C GLU A 267 -22.44 4.74 -12.78
N ASN A 268 -23.14 5.07 -13.87
CA ASN A 268 -22.68 4.78 -15.24
C ASN A 268 -21.37 5.50 -15.56
N LYS A 269 -21.24 6.76 -15.13
CA LYS A 269 -20.01 7.55 -15.33
C LYS A 269 -18.82 6.87 -14.64
N ILE A 270 -18.98 6.43 -13.40
CA ILE A 270 -17.93 5.76 -12.63
C ILE A 270 -17.61 4.36 -13.19
N ILE A 271 -18.63 3.55 -13.47
CA ILE A 271 -18.42 2.18 -14.01
C ILE A 271 -17.75 2.22 -15.39
N SER A 272 -17.99 3.25 -16.21
CA SER A 272 -17.36 3.38 -17.53
C SER A 272 -15.82 3.42 -17.52
N ILE A 273 -15.22 3.75 -16.38
CA ILE A 273 -13.77 3.86 -16.20
C ILE A 273 -13.22 2.97 -15.08
N ALA A 274 -14.09 2.37 -14.29
CA ALA A 274 -13.69 1.44 -13.25
C ALA A 274 -13.55 0.02 -13.79
N ASP A 275 -12.98 -0.87 -12.98
CA ASP A 275 -12.94 -2.30 -13.29
C ASP A 275 -14.14 -3.06 -12.68
N GLN A 276 -14.24 -4.34 -13.02
CA GLN A 276 -15.31 -5.22 -12.55
C GLN A 276 -15.38 -5.36 -11.02
N ASN A 277 -14.26 -5.13 -10.30
CA ASN A 277 -14.26 -5.21 -8.84
C ASN A 277 -15.05 -4.04 -8.24
N VAL A 278 -14.93 -2.85 -8.81
CA VAL A 278 -15.71 -1.66 -8.39
C VAL A 278 -17.18 -1.85 -8.71
N GLU A 279 -17.51 -2.33 -9.91
CA GLU A 279 -18.90 -2.63 -10.29
C GLU A 279 -19.53 -3.63 -9.31
N THR A 280 -18.85 -4.75 -9.05
CA THR A 280 -19.31 -5.77 -8.09
C THR A 280 -19.50 -5.18 -6.68
N PHE A 281 -18.59 -4.29 -6.28
CA PHE A 281 -18.67 -3.61 -4.99
C PHE A 281 -19.88 -2.68 -4.89
N ILE A 282 -20.17 -1.88 -5.93
CA ILE A 282 -21.36 -1.01 -5.99
C ILE A 282 -22.64 -1.84 -5.98
N GLN A 283 -22.75 -2.86 -6.83
CA GLN A 283 -23.94 -3.72 -6.90
C GLN A 283 -24.26 -4.39 -5.56
N PHE A 284 -23.23 -4.75 -4.80
CA PHE A 284 -23.42 -5.27 -3.45
C PHE A 284 -24.15 -4.28 -2.52
N PHE A 285 -23.79 -2.99 -2.55
CA PHE A 285 -24.44 -1.97 -1.74
C PHE A 285 -25.89 -1.74 -2.18
N LYS A 286 -26.15 -1.63 -3.49
CA LYS A 286 -27.50 -1.44 -4.03
C LYS A 286 -28.43 -2.59 -3.60
N LYS A 287 -27.98 -3.85 -3.77
CA LYS A 287 -28.71 -5.04 -3.31
C LYS A 287 -29.01 -5.02 -1.81
N LYS A 288 -28.05 -4.58 -0.99
CA LYS A 288 -28.20 -4.56 0.47
C LYS A 288 -29.12 -3.45 0.96
N LEU A 289 -29.12 -2.30 0.30
CA LEU A 289 -29.98 -1.16 0.60
C LEU A 289 -31.38 -1.29 -0.01
N LYS A 290 -31.63 -2.38 -0.76
CA LYS A 290 -32.87 -2.57 -1.53
C LYS A 290 -33.14 -1.38 -2.47
N ILE A 291 -32.08 -0.83 -3.04
CA ILE A 291 -32.20 0.20 -4.08
C ILE A 291 -32.54 -0.54 -5.36
N ASP A 292 -33.74 -0.31 -5.87
CA ASP A 292 -34.15 -0.86 -7.16
C ASP A 292 -33.21 -0.34 -8.26
N ASN A 293 -32.78 -1.24 -9.15
CA ASN A 293 -32.05 -0.90 -10.37
C ASN A 293 -33.02 -0.31 -11.39
N ASN A 294 -33.75 0.74 -11.02
CA ASN A 294 -34.69 1.42 -11.92
C ASN A 294 -33.96 2.59 -12.60
N ASN A 295 -34.01 2.57 -13.94
CA ASN A 295 -33.36 3.46 -14.89
C ASN A 295 -31.93 3.06 -15.29
N LEU A 296 -31.81 1.90 -15.96
CA LEU A 296 -30.82 1.77 -17.02
C LEU A 296 -31.33 2.56 -18.24
N PRO A 297 -30.65 3.61 -18.72
CA PRO A 297 -30.73 3.87 -20.15
C PRO A 297 -30.13 2.65 -20.84
N SER A 298 -30.94 2.00 -21.67
CA SER A 298 -30.46 1.02 -22.63
C SER A 298 -29.39 1.68 -23.50
N ASN A 299 -28.21 1.05 -23.59
CA ASN A 299 -27.33 1.16 -24.75
C ASN A 299 -26.86 2.55 -25.22
N ASN A 300 -26.60 3.50 -24.31
CA ASN A 300 -25.66 4.56 -24.62
C ASN A 300 -24.42 4.37 -23.75
N GLU A 301 -23.35 3.84 -24.35
CA GLU A 301 -22.01 4.00 -23.81
C GLU A 301 -21.82 5.50 -23.55
N ILE A 302 -21.96 5.95 -22.30
CA ILE A 302 -21.58 7.31 -21.94
C ILE A 302 -20.05 7.32 -22.04
N LYS A 303 -19.52 7.47 -23.26
CA LYS A 303 -18.10 7.67 -23.51
C LYS A 303 -17.77 9.07 -23.06
N ILE A 304 -17.41 9.20 -21.79
CA ILE A 304 -16.88 10.44 -21.26
C ILE A 304 -15.46 10.56 -21.80
N LEU A 305 -15.26 11.47 -22.74
CA LEU A 305 -13.92 11.90 -23.11
C LEU A 305 -13.27 12.56 -21.91
N ASN A 306 -12.09 12.08 -21.53
CA ASN A 306 -11.24 12.62 -20.46
C ASN A 306 -12.03 12.85 -19.16
N PRO A 307 -12.43 11.78 -18.46
CA PRO A 307 -13.34 11.87 -17.31
C PRO A 307 -12.69 12.43 -16.05
N LEU A 308 -11.35 12.42 -15.98
CA LEU A 308 -10.59 12.83 -14.80
C LEU A 308 -10.17 14.30 -14.90
N ASN A 309 -10.21 15.03 -13.78
CA ASN A 309 -9.78 16.41 -13.68
C ASN A 309 -8.26 16.51 -13.51
N MET A 310 -7.53 16.46 -14.63
CA MET A 310 -6.06 16.51 -14.63
C MET A 310 -5.47 17.91 -14.45
N HIS A 311 -6.28 18.97 -14.49
CA HIS A 311 -5.80 20.36 -14.34
C HIS A 311 -5.22 20.67 -12.95
N ARG A 312 -5.48 19.81 -11.97
CA ARG A 312 -5.00 19.95 -10.59
C ARG A 312 -3.58 19.41 -10.38
N ILE A 313 -3.02 18.74 -11.39
CA ILE A 313 -1.69 18.16 -11.33
C ILE A 313 -0.68 19.20 -11.81
N ASP A 314 0.28 19.52 -10.95
CA ASP A 314 1.53 20.14 -11.37
C ASP A 314 2.44 19.01 -11.88
N PHE A 315 2.56 18.88 -13.20
CA PHE A 315 3.27 17.77 -13.81
C PHE A 315 4.78 17.77 -13.54
N GLU A 316 5.39 18.90 -13.21
CA GLU A 316 6.81 18.94 -12.88
C GLU A 316 7.06 18.40 -11.47
N ILE A 317 6.26 18.85 -10.50
CA ILE A 317 6.33 18.36 -9.11
C ILE A 317 5.91 16.90 -9.05
N PHE A 318 4.80 16.55 -9.71
CA PHE A 318 4.35 15.17 -9.84
C PHE A 318 5.42 14.28 -10.46
N GLY A 319 6.08 14.74 -11.53
CA GLY A 319 7.14 14.00 -12.20
C GLY A 319 8.32 13.66 -11.30
N LEU A 320 8.76 14.62 -10.48
CA LEU A 320 9.83 14.37 -9.49
C LEU A 320 9.40 13.29 -8.47
N ASN A 321 8.22 13.45 -7.86
CA ASN A 321 7.69 12.52 -6.87
C ASN A 321 7.43 11.12 -7.45
N PHE A 322 6.99 11.07 -8.71
CA PHE A 322 6.80 9.83 -9.45
C PHE A 322 8.13 9.13 -9.72
N CYS A 323 9.15 9.86 -10.16
CA CYS A 323 10.50 9.32 -10.33
C CYS A 323 11.05 8.71 -9.03
N GLU A 324 10.90 9.41 -7.90
CA GLU A 324 11.32 8.88 -6.59
C GLU A 324 10.55 7.61 -6.21
N SER A 325 9.24 7.57 -6.49
CA SER A 325 8.43 6.37 -6.28
C SER A 325 8.89 5.21 -7.15
N LEU A 326 9.33 5.45 -8.39
CA LEU A 326 9.92 4.42 -9.24
C LEU A 326 11.24 3.88 -8.64
N LEU A 327 12.05 4.74 -8.04
CA LEU A 327 13.26 4.32 -7.31
C LEU A 327 12.90 3.47 -6.08
N GLU A 328 11.85 3.81 -5.33
CA GLU A 328 11.36 2.94 -4.25
C GLU A 328 10.94 1.56 -4.78
N ILE A 329 10.20 1.50 -5.89
CA ILE A 329 9.80 0.23 -6.52
C ILE A 329 11.02 -0.59 -6.93
N SER A 330 12.10 0.06 -7.38
CA SER A 330 13.33 -0.65 -7.77
C SER A 330 14.01 -1.37 -6.60
N ILE A 331 13.86 -0.85 -5.37
CA ILE A 331 14.35 -1.48 -4.14
C ILE A 331 13.52 -2.74 -3.84
N LEU A 332 12.23 -2.74 -4.20
CA LEU A 332 11.31 -3.87 -4.04
C LEU A 332 11.45 -4.96 -5.13
N LYS A 333 12.43 -4.88 -6.03
CA LYS A 333 12.58 -5.74 -7.24
C LYS A 333 12.47 -7.26 -7.03
N ASN A 334 12.73 -7.76 -5.83
CA ASN A 334 12.68 -9.20 -5.52
C ASN A 334 11.31 -9.66 -5.01
N VAL A 335 10.33 -8.75 -4.93
CA VAL A 335 8.99 -9.04 -4.44
C VAL A 335 8.06 -9.28 -5.62
N ILE A 336 7.42 -10.43 -5.65
CA ILE A 336 6.37 -10.75 -6.63
C ILE A 336 5.07 -10.13 -6.12
N PHE A 337 4.53 -9.16 -6.86
CA PHE A 337 3.21 -8.57 -6.61
C PHE A 337 2.44 -8.31 -7.91
N LEU A 338 1.11 -8.26 -7.81
CA LEU A 338 0.26 -7.89 -8.94
C LEU A 338 0.39 -6.40 -9.21
N TYR A 339 0.63 -5.99 -10.45
CA TYR A 339 0.76 -4.58 -10.82
C TYR A 339 -0.47 -3.74 -10.46
N ASN A 340 -1.66 -4.33 -10.43
CA ASN A 340 -2.87 -3.65 -9.97
C ASN A 340 -2.77 -3.14 -8.53
N TYR A 341 -1.92 -3.75 -7.69
CA TYR A 341 -1.72 -3.30 -6.31
C TYR A 341 -0.79 -2.09 -6.20
N LEU A 342 -0.05 -1.70 -7.25
CA LEU A 342 0.75 -0.47 -7.24
C LEU A 342 -0.06 0.78 -6.90
N ILE A 343 -1.38 0.75 -7.12
CA ILE A 343 -2.30 1.79 -6.67
C ILE A 343 -2.17 2.09 -5.17
N PHE A 344 -1.85 1.09 -4.33
CA PHE A 344 -1.62 1.26 -2.90
C PHE A 344 -0.29 1.94 -2.61
N LEU A 345 0.77 1.56 -3.35
CA LEU A 345 2.08 2.18 -3.20
C LEU A 345 2.01 3.65 -3.61
N PHE A 346 1.45 3.96 -4.78
CA PHE A 346 1.25 5.34 -5.21
C PHE A 346 0.28 6.08 -4.28
N GLY A 347 -0.77 5.41 -3.82
CA GLY A 347 -1.75 5.95 -2.86
C GLY A 347 -1.18 6.37 -1.51
N SER A 348 -0.04 5.81 -1.10
CA SER A 348 0.66 6.24 0.10
C SER A 348 1.71 7.32 -0.13
N ARG A 349 2.11 7.59 -1.39
CA ARG A 349 3.09 8.64 -1.75
C ARG A 349 2.42 9.93 -2.24
N PHE A 350 1.27 9.84 -2.90
CA PHE A 350 0.56 11.00 -3.42
C PHE A 350 -0.65 11.37 -2.55
N SER A 351 -0.86 12.67 -2.39
CA SER A 351 -1.98 13.23 -1.63
C SER A 351 -3.22 13.53 -2.47
N LYS A 352 -3.05 13.61 -3.80
CA LYS A 352 -4.16 13.87 -4.73
C LYS A 352 -4.62 12.57 -5.42
N PRO A 353 -5.94 12.30 -5.45
CA PRO A 353 -6.50 11.15 -6.16
C PRO A 353 -6.06 11.01 -7.62
N GLU A 354 -6.03 12.13 -8.35
CA GLU A 354 -5.67 12.19 -9.78
C GLU A 354 -4.19 11.83 -10.02
N GLU A 355 -3.30 12.19 -9.10
CA GLU A 355 -1.87 11.83 -9.14
C GLU A 355 -1.68 10.31 -8.98
N VAL A 356 -2.47 9.67 -8.11
CA VAL A 356 -2.44 8.20 -7.92
C VAL A 356 -2.89 7.47 -9.18
N LEU A 357 -4.00 7.92 -9.79
CA LEU A 357 -4.54 7.31 -11.01
C LEU A 357 -3.56 7.44 -12.18
N ILE A 358 -3.06 8.65 -12.45
CA ILE A 358 -2.15 8.86 -13.57
C ILE A 358 -0.80 8.14 -13.37
N ALA A 359 -0.28 8.07 -12.14
CA ALA A 359 0.93 7.28 -11.85
C ALA A 359 0.72 5.79 -12.15
N THR A 360 -0.44 5.26 -11.78
CA THR A 360 -0.84 3.87 -12.06
C THR A 360 -0.97 3.61 -13.56
N ASP A 361 -1.61 4.51 -14.30
CA ASP A 361 -1.79 4.39 -15.75
C ASP A 361 -0.48 4.53 -16.54
N ILE A 362 0.39 5.46 -16.14
CA ILE A 362 1.74 5.59 -16.70
C ILE A 362 2.54 4.29 -16.52
N PHE A 363 2.53 3.73 -15.31
CA PHE A 363 3.26 2.50 -15.02
C PHE A 363 2.70 1.31 -15.81
N LYS A 364 1.36 1.18 -15.83
CA LYS A 364 0.66 0.12 -16.56
C LYS A 364 0.92 0.21 -18.06
N PHE A 365 0.97 1.41 -18.63
CA PHE A 365 1.33 1.60 -20.04
C PHE A 365 2.72 1.03 -20.34
N ALA A 366 3.73 1.38 -19.55
CA ALA A 366 5.09 0.88 -19.73
C ALA A 366 5.20 -0.65 -19.52
N SER A 367 4.39 -1.23 -18.62
CA SER A 367 4.36 -2.68 -18.39
C SER A 367 3.90 -3.51 -19.60
N SER A 368 3.18 -2.90 -20.56
CA SER A 368 2.75 -3.60 -21.78
C SER A 368 3.91 -4.06 -22.66
N SER A 369 5.06 -3.41 -22.52
CA SER A 369 6.23 -3.58 -23.40
C SER A 369 7.46 -4.14 -22.67
N ALA A 370 7.35 -4.42 -21.37
CA ALA A 370 8.44 -4.89 -20.51
C ALA A 370 8.06 -6.15 -19.73
N LYS A 371 9.03 -7.02 -19.46
CA LYS A 371 8.83 -8.29 -18.75
C LYS A 371 9.07 -8.18 -17.26
N THR A 372 9.92 -7.24 -16.83
CA THR A 372 10.29 -7.08 -15.43
C THR A 372 10.03 -5.66 -14.93
N THR A 373 9.74 -5.51 -13.64
CA THR A 373 9.62 -4.21 -12.96
C THR A 373 10.80 -3.29 -13.23
N THR A 374 12.02 -3.84 -13.24
CA THR A 374 13.24 -3.08 -13.52
C THR A 374 13.30 -2.56 -14.95
N GLU A 375 12.87 -3.37 -15.94
CA GLU A 375 12.76 -2.91 -17.33
C GLU A 375 11.72 -1.79 -17.47
N ILE A 376 10.57 -1.91 -16.79
CA ILE A 376 9.52 -0.87 -16.78
C ILE A 376 10.10 0.46 -16.27
N ILE A 377 10.76 0.43 -15.11
CA ILE A 377 11.38 1.61 -14.50
C ILE A 377 12.42 2.21 -15.45
N ALA A 378 13.29 1.39 -16.01
CA ALA A 378 14.32 1.86 -16.93
C ALA A 378 13.73 2.52 -18.19
N MET A 379 12.67 1.94 -18.76
CA MET A 379 11.95 2.54 -19.89
C MET A 379 11.34 3.90 -19.53
N LEU A 380 10.67 3.99 -18.38
CA LEU A 380 10.06 5.25 -17.92
C LEU A 380 11.09 6.35 -17.68
N LEU A 381 12.23 6.00 -17.10
CA LEU A 381 13.28 6.97 -16.76
C LEU A 381 14.08 7.41 -17.99
N PHE A 382 14.48 6.48 -18.87
CA PHE A 382 15.54 6.75 -19.87
C PHE A 382 15.12 6.61 -21.33
N ASP A 383 13.99 5.97 -21.64
CA ASP A 383 13.57 5.77 -23.03
C ASP A 383 12.65 6.91 -23.52
N GLU A 384 13.17 7.73 -24.42
CA GLU A 384 12.45 8.85 -25.03
C GLU A 384 11.38 8.40 -26.04
N SER A 385 11.53 7.23 -26.65
CA SER A 385 10.51 6.68 -27.55
C SER A 385 9.29 6.20 -26.77
N THR A 386 9.52 5.54 -25.64
CA THR A 386 8.48 5.20 -24.66
C THR A 386 7.81 6.47 -24.14
N PHE A 387 8.57 7.50 -23.76
CA PHE A 387 8.00 8.76 -23.27
C PHE A 387 7.14 9.48 -24.31
N THR A 388 7.57 9.51 -25.58
CA THR A 388 6.79 10.11 -26.67
C THR A 388 5.46 9.38 -26.88
N SER A 389 5.49 8.05 -26.81
CA SER A 389 4.29 7.21 -26.89
C SER A 389 3.37 7.43 -25.68
N LEU A 390 3.95 7.56 -24.48
CA LEU A 390 3.25 7.84 -23.25
C LEU A 390 2.53 9.19 -23.30
N LYS A 391 3.17 10.26 -23.78
CA LYS A 391 2.55 11.58 -23.97
C LYS A 391 1.28 11.50 -24.80
N SER A 392 1.38 10.86 -25.96
CA SER A 392 0.25 10.68 -26.87
C SER A 392 -0.87 9.88 -26.21
N LYS A 393 -0.52 8.81 -25.47
CA LYS A 393 -1.50 7.97 -24.79
C LYS A 393 -2.20 8.71 -23.64
N MET A 394 -1.47 9.44 -22.80
CA MET A 394 -2.05 10.18 -21.67
C MET A 394 -2.94 11.33 -22.16
N PHE A 395 -2.58 11.99 -23.25
CA PHE A 395 -3.43 12.99 -23.88
C PHE A 395 -4.75 12.38 -24.40
N LEU A 396 -4.69 11.20 -25.02
CA LEU A 396 -5.88 10.49 -25.52
C LEU A 396 -6.78 9.95 -24.39
N LEU A 397 -6.20 9.47 -23.29
CA LEU A 397 -6.95 8.87 -22.19
C LEU A 397 -7.54 9.92 -21.22
N HIS A 398 -6.78 10.97 -20.94
CA HIS A 398 -7.10 11.90 -19.86
C HIS A 398 -7.12 13.37 -20.30
N GLY A 399 -6.79 13.69 -21.55
CA GLY A 399 -6.67 15.07 -22.01
C GLY A 399 -5.51 15.82 -21.34
N ALA A 400 -4.57 15.09 -20.74
CA ALA A 400 -3.45 15.64 -20.01
C ALA A 400 -2.22 15.78 -20.91
N ASP A 401 -1.66 16.99 -20.96
CA ASP A 401 -0.33 17.20 -21.51
C ASP A 401 0.72 16.96 -20.41
N ILE A 402 1.41 15.83 -20.50
CA ILE A 402 2.47 15.44 -19.55
C ILE A 402 3.86 15.86 -20.03
N SER A 403 3.98 16.78 -20.99
CA SER A 403 5.27 17.13 -21.60
C SER A 403 6.33 17.56 -20.58
N SER A 404 5.93 18.20 -19.49
CA SER A 404 6.83 18.65 -18.42
C SER A 404 7.16 17.58 -17.37
N LEU A 405 6.57 16.37 -17.46
CA LEU A 405 6.77 15.28 -16.48
C LEU A 405 8.25 14.97 -16.23
N LYS A 406 9.06 14.96 -17.30
CA LYS A 406 10.49 14.62 -17.22
C LYS A 406 11.40 15.80 -16.90
N ASN A 407 10.89 17.04 -16.80
CA ASN A 407 11.73 18.24 -16.64
C ASN A 407 12.66 18.15 -15.42
N ARG A 408 12.18 17.52 -14.34
CA ARG A 408 12.91 17.37 -13.07
C ARG A 408 13.43 15.96 -12.81
N PHE A 409 13.34 15.03 -13.77
CA PHE A 409 13.83 13.65 -13.58
C PHE A 409 15.33 13.61 -13.29
N LYS A 410 16.11 14.55 -13.84
CA LYS A 410 17.55 14.64 -13.58
C LYS A 410 17.86 14.77 -12.09
N GLU A 411 17.05 15.50 -11.33
CA GLU A 411 17.23 15.68 -9.87
C GLU A 411 17.04 14.34 -9.13
N CYS A 412 16.02 13.59 -9.49
CA CYS A 412 15.77 12.25 -8.94
C CYS A 412 16.86 11.24 -9.38
N ILE A 413 17.29 11.26 -10.64
CA ILE A 413 18.33 10.36 -11.16
C ILE A 413 19.67 10.60 -10.45
N GLN A 414 20.02 11.86 -10.14
CA GLN A 414 21.22 12.19 -9.37
C GLN A 414 21.24 11.53 -7.98
N LYS A 415 20.06 11.23 -7.40
CA LYS A 415 19.98 10.51 -6.12
C LYS A 415 20.47 9.08 -6.22
N ILE A 416 20.43 8.44 -7.40
CA ILE A 416 20.92 7.06 -7.59
C ILE A 416 22.38 6.93 -7.16
N ASP A 417 23.20 7.95 -7.38
CA ASP A 417 24.61 7.95 -7.00
C ASP A 417 24.85 8.09 -5.49
N SER A 418 23.86 8.57 -4.74
CA SER A 418 23.96 8.82 -3.30
C SER A 418 23.55 7.62 -2.44
N TYR A 419 22.84 6.64 -2.99
CA TYR A 419 22.26 5.52 -2.21
C TYR A 419 22.70 4.16 -2.73
N ARG A 420 23.30 3.36 -1.86
CA ARG A 420 23.90 2.06 -2.22
C ARG A 420 22.87 1.06 -2.74
N GLU A 421 21.65 1.12 -2.23
CA GLU A 421 20.51 0.27 -2.53
C GLU A 421 20.05 0.45 -3.99
N LEU A 422 20.30 1.63 -4.58
CA LEU A 422 19.94 1.98 -5.95
C LEU A 422 21.04 1.66 -6.97
N ASN A 423 22.23 1.22 -6.53
CA ASN A 423 23.35 0.87 -7.43
C ASN A 423 22.99 -0.22 -8.46
N GLY A 424 22.01 -1.08 -8.16
CA GLY A 424 21.52 -2.08 -9.11
C GLY A 424 20.87 -1.48 -10.35
N ILE A 425 20.25 -0.30 -10.23
CA ILE A 425 19.70 0.45 -11.37
C ILE A 425 20.85 1.01 -12.22
N LYS A 426 21.88 1.56 -11.56
CA LYS A 426 23.05 2.17 -12.22
C LYS A 426 23.68 1.27 -13.28
N PHE A 427 23.79 -0.03 -13.02
CA PHE A 427 24.36 -0.99 -13.98
C PHE A 427 23.53 -1.11 -15.27
N LEU A 428 22.20 -1.08 -15.16
CA LEU A 428 21.29 -1.14 -16.30
C LEU A 428 21.19 0.19 -17.04
N THR A 429 21.22 1.31 -16.32
CA THR A 429 21.18 2.64 -16.90
C THR A 429 22.48 2.97 -17.62
N ASP A 430 23.64 2.64 -17.05
CA ASP A 430 24.94 2.74 -17.71
C ASP A 430 25.00 1.87 -18.96
N TYR A 431 24.37 0.69 -18.94
CA TYR A 431 24.30 -0.20 -20.10
C TYR A 431 23.40 0.38 -21.19
N GLN A 432 22.24 0.91 -20.82
CA GLN A 432 21.31 1.55 -21.75
C GLN A 432 21.90 2.82 -22.37
N GLU A 433 22.50 3.72 -21.58
CA GLU A 433 23.22 4.91 -22.08
C GLU A 433 24.38 4.55 -23.01
N LYS A 434 25.13 3.47 -22.71
CA LYS A 434 26.21 3.00 -23.59
C LYS A 434 25.69 2.36 -24.88
N SER A 435 24.46 1.86 -24.89
CA SER A 435 23.80 1.23 -26.04
C SER A 435 23.10 2.24 -26.95
N THR A 436 22.63 3.37 -26.43
CA THR A 436 22.08 4.48 -27.20
C THR A 436 23.16 5.38 -27.83
N ARG A 437 24.41 5.32 -27.33
CA ARG A 437 25.56 5.90 -28.04
C ARG A 437 25.93 5.03 -29.26
N PRO A 438 26.04 5.60 -30.47
CA PRO A 438 26.43 4.83 -31.66
C PRO A 438 27.85 4.29 -31.46
N ASN A 439 28.00 2.97 -31.33
CA ASN A 439 29.31 2.34 -31.09
C ASN A 439 29.68 1.37 -32.22
N HIS A 440 30.89 1.58 -32.74
CA HIS A 440 31.57 0.80 -33.78
C HIS A 440 31.47 -0.73 -33.57
N PRO A 441 31.36 -1.52 -34.66
CA PRO A 441 31.03 -2.96 -34.65
C PRO A 441 31.98 -3.87 -33.83
N SER A 442 33.19 -3.43 -33.48
CA SER A 442 34.15 -4.24 -32.69
C SER A 442 33.84 -4.30 -31.18
N LYS A 443 32.96 -3.43 -30.63
CA LYS A 443 32.55 -3.47 -29.21
C LYS A 443 31.39 -4.43 -28.91
N LEU A 444 30.63 -4.85 -29.93
CA LEU A 444 29.47 -5.74 -29.77
C LEU A 444 29.84 -7.14 -29.25
N VAL A 445 31.02 -7.64 -29.62
CA VAL A 445 31.47 -9.01 -29.25
C VAL A 445 31.94 -9.07 -27.80
N LYS A 446 32.54 -8.00 -27.26
CA LYS A 446 32.99 -7.95 -25.85
C LYS A 446 31.83 -7.77 -24.86
N ASN A 447 30.75 -7.08 -25.26
CA ASN A 447 29.60 -6.82 -24.38
C ASN A 447 28.69 -8.06 -24.17
N ARG A 448 28.58 -8.95 -25.15
CA ARG A 448 27.83 -10.22 -25.00
C ARG A 448 28.46 -11.21 -24.02
N LEU A 449 29.77 -11.14 -23.80
CA LEU A 449 30.46 -12.04 -22.87
C LEU A 449 30.32 -11.58 -21.42
N ARG A 450 30.29 -10.27 -21.13
CA ARG A 450 30.10 -9.77 -19.76
C ARG A 450 28.66 -9.92 -19.24
N SER A 451 27.65 -9.87 -20.12
CA SER A 451 26.24 -10.07 -19.70
C SER A 451 25.92 -11.51 -19.30
N LYS A 452 26.70 -12.50 -19.75
CA LYS A 452 26.52 -13.91 -19.34
C LYS A 452 27.08 -14.25 -17.96
N PHE A 453 27.99 -13.42 -17.42
CA PHE A 453 28.65 -13.69 -16.13
C PHE A 453 28.25 -12.74 -15.00
N ALA A 454 27.38 -11.75 -15.25
CA ALA A 454 26.92 -10.80 -14.23
C ALA A 454 25.66 -11.23 -13.44
N PHE A 455 25.08 -12.39 -13.77
CA PHE A 455 23.87 -12.93 -13.11
C PHE A 455 24.14 -14.10 -12.16
N PHE A 456 25.41 -14.35 -11.80
CA PHE A 456 25.78 -15.33 -10.78
C PHE A 456 26.83 -14.73 -9.84
N THR A 457 26.38 -14.00 -8.83
CA THR A 457 27.00 -13.84 -7.50
C THR A 457 25.96 -13.27 -6.56
#